data_AF-A0A2D6IYD0-F1
#
_entry.id   AF-A0A2D6IYD0-F1
#
_cell.length_a   1.000
_cell.length_b   1.000
_cell.length_c   1.000
_cell.angle_alpha   90.00
_cell.angle_beta   90.00
_cell.angle_gamma   90.00
#
_symmetry.space_group_name_H-M   'P 1'
#
loop_
_entity.id
_entity.type
_entity.pdbx_description
1 polymer ?
#
loop_
_entity_poly.entity_id
_entity_poly.type
_entity_poly.pdbx_seq_one_letter_code
_entity_poly.pdbx_strand_id
1 'polypeptide(L)' 'MDTQIKELVAMGAAAAANCHPCMDYHLAKCDELGIDRAEVTEAVKIGLMVNHGAEKSIRKKARGLLGETVFEE' A
#
# COMPACT_ATOMS: atom_id res chain seq x y z
N MET A 1 9.91 -16.92 -9.21
CA MET A 1 9.56 -15.51 -9.44
C MET A 1 10.85 -14.73 -9.51
N ASP A 2 10.99 -13.90 -10.53
CA ASP A 2 12.12 -12.99 -10.72
C ASP A 2 12.28 -12.04 -9.51
N THR A 3 13.52 -11.65 -9.19
CA THR A 3 13.82 -10.84 -8.00
C THR A 3 13.27 -9.42 -8.11
N GLN A 4 13.31 -8.79 -9.30
CA GLN A 4 12.73 -7.46 -9.48
C GLN A 4 11.21 -7.50 -9.32
N ILE A 5 10.56 -8.54 -9.88
CA ILE A 5 9.12 -8.76 -9.69
C ILE A 5 8.77 -8.97 -8.21
N LYS A 6 9.60 -9.69 -7.45
CA LYS A 6 9.38 -9.87 -5.99
C LYS A 6 9.38 -8.54 -5.25
N GLU A 7 10.36 -7.67 -5.52
CA GLU A 7 10.46 -6.38 -4.83
C GLU A 7 9.33 -5.43 -5.23
N LEU A 8 8.90 -5.42 -6.50
CA LEU A 8 7.72 -4.65 -6.92
C LEU A 8 6.43 -5.11 -6.22
N VAL A 9 6.22 -6.43 -6.12
CA VAL A 9 5.08 -7.00 -5.38
C VAL A 9 5.17 -6.62 -3.89
N ALA A 10 6.36 -6.70 -3.30
CA ALA A 10 6.58 -6.34 -1.90
C ALA A 10 6.33 -4.84 -1.64
N MET A 11 6.75 -3.96 -2.55
CA MET A 11 6.45 -2.53 -2.50
C MET A 11 4.95 -2.25 -2.52
N GLY A 12 4.21 -2.89 -3.44
CA GLY A 12 2.75 -2.78 -3.49
C GLY A 12 2.07 -3.31 -2.22
N ALA A 13 2.54 -4.43 -1.69
CA ALA A 13 2.03 -5.00 -0.43
C ALA A 13 2.30 -4.11 0.78
N ALA A 14 3.49 -3.51 0.86
CA ALA A 14 3.86 -2.58 1.93
C ALA A 14 2.96 -1.34 1.93
N ALA A 15 2.70 -0.76 0.76
CA ALA A 15 1.76 0.36 0.60
C ALA A 15 0.32 -0.05 0.96
N ALA A 16 -0.13 -1.23 0.52
CA ALA A 16 -1.46 -1.73 0.87
C ALA A 16 -1.66 -1.92 2.38
N ALA A 17 -0.60 -2.29 3.09
CA ALA A 17 -0.61 -2.55 4.53
C ALA A 17 -0.29 -1.31 5.40
N ASN A 18 -0.03 -0.14 4.82
CA ASN A 18 0.48 1.04 5.53
C ASN A 18 1.76 0.75 6.35
N CYS A 19 2.62 -0.17 5.90
CA CYS A 19 3.84 -0.54 6.61
C CYS A 19 5.01 0.38 6.19
N HIS A 20 5.20 1.50 6.89
CA HIS A 20 6.29 2.44 6.62
C HIS A 20 7.69 1.80 6.61
N PRO A 21 8.12 1.01 7.62
CA PRO A 21 9.46 0.40 7.58
C PRO A 21 9.61 -0.63 6.45
N CYS A 22 8.53 -1.28 6.03
CA CYS A 22 8.55 -2.17 4.87
C CYS A 22 8.77 -1.38 3.57
N MET A 23 8.13 -0.22 3.43
CA MET A 23 8.33 0.66 2.28
C MET A 23 9.78 1.12 2.16
N ASP A 24 10.39 1.56 3.26
CA ASP A 24 11.78 2.01 3.27
C ASP A 24 12.73 0.87 2.85
N TYR A 25 12.53 -0.33 3.42
CA TYR A 25 13.35 -1.50 3.13
C TYR A 25 13.25 -1.93 1.65
N HIS A 26 12.03 -2.10 1.14
CA HIS A 26 11.82 -2.59 -0.21
C HIS A 26 12.17 -1.53 -1.27
N LEU A 27 12.04 -0.23 -0.96
CA LEU A 27 12.50 0.84 -1.84
C LEU A 27 14.02 0.79 -2.02
N ALA A 28 14.77 0.61 -0.92
CA ALA A 28 16.22 0.45 -0.99
C ALA A 28 16.61 -0.78 -1.84
N LYS A 29 15.86 -1.89 -1.75
CA LYS A 29 16.08 -3.08 -2.58
C LYS A 29 15.75 -2.83 -4.05
N CYS A 30 14.67 -2.12 -4.37
CA CYS A 30 14.38 -1.71 -5.74
C CYS A 30 15.50 -0.85 -6.33
N ASP A 31 16.06 0.07 -5.53
CA ASP A 31 17.15 0.95 -5.93
C ASP A 31 18.46 0.16 -6.17
N GLU A 32 18.80 -0.79 -5.29
CA GLU A 32 19.93 -1.71 -5.47
C GLU A 32 19.82 -2.56 -6.75
N LEU A 33 18.59 -2.95 -7.13
CA LEU A 33 18.30 -3.74 -8.32
C LEU A 33 18.14 -2.89 -9.60
N GLY A 34 18.23 -1.56 -9.49
CA GLY A 34 18.09 -0.64 -10.61
C GLY A 34 16.72 -0.71 -11.29
N ILE A 35 15.65 -1.02 -10.53
CA ILE A 35 14.29 -1.06 -11.06
C ILE A 35 13.86 0.36 -11.43
N ASP A 36 13.17 0.53 -12.55
CA ASP A 36 12.71 1.84 -12.99
C ASP A 36 11.76 2.46 -11.94
N ARG A 37 11.97 3.74 -11.63
CA ARG A 37 11.16 4.46 -10.65
C ARG A 37 9.70 4.53 -11.10
N ALA A 38 9.41 4.51 -12.40
CA ALA A 38 8.05 4.44 -12.92
C ALA A 38 7.34 3.14 -12.50
N GLU A 39 8.02 1.99 -12.57
CA GLU A 39 7.47 0.69 -12.16
C GLU A 39 7.23 0.64 -10.64
N VAL A 40 8.19 1.14 -9.85
CA VAL A 40 8.02 1.24 -8.38
C VAL A 40 6.84 2.13 -8.02
N THR A 41 6.72 3.27 -8.68
CA THR A 41 5.60 4.22 -8.48
C THR A 41 4.26 3.57 -8.80
N GLU A 42 4.19 2.79 -9.89
CA GLU A 42 2.96 2.10 -10.28
C GLU A 42 2.58 1.00 -9.28
N ALA A 43 3.56 0.22 -8.79
CA ALA A 43 3.33 -0.76 -7.74
C ALA A 43 2.77 -0.12 -6.46
N VAL A 44 3.32 1.02 -6.04
CA VAL A 44 2.83 1.79 -4.88
C VAL A 44 1.41 2.29 -5.11
N LYS A 45 1.09 2.86 -6.29
CA LYS A 45 -0.27 3.31 -6.61
C LYS A 45 -1.29 2.17 -6.52
N ILE A 46 -0.95 0.99 -7.05
CA ILE A 46 -1.80 -0.20 -6.95
C ILE A 46 -2.03 -0.59 -5.49
N GLY A 47 -0.96 -0.59 -4.68
CA GLY A 47 -1.06 -0.84 -3.23
C GLY A 47 -1.99 0.15 -2.52
N LEU A 48 -1.85 1.44 -2.81
CA LEU A 48 -2.70 2.49 -2.22
C LEU A 48 -4.17 2.38 -2.66
N MET A 49 -4.44 1.95 -3.89
CA MET A 49 -5.82 1.68 -4.35
C MET A 49 -6.46 0.55 -3.54
N VAL A 50 -5.72 -0.53 -3.26
CA VAL A 50 -6.19 -1.63 -2.40
C VAL A 50 -6.41 -1.15 -0.97
N ASN A 51 -5.48 -0.36 -0.42
CA ASN A 51 -5.59 0.23 0.91
C ASN A 51 -6.87 1.06 1.05
N HIS A 52 -7.12 1.97 0.10
CA HIS A 52 -8.31 2.82 0.09
C HIS A 52 -9.62 2.01 0.02
N GLY A 53 -9.64 0.92 -0.76
CA GLY A 53 -10.77 0.00 -0.78
C GLY A 53 -11.04 -0.66 0.58
N ALA A 54 -9.99 -1.14 1.25
CA ALA A 54 -10.08 -1.72 2.58
C ALA A 54 -10.52 -0.70 3.63
N GLU A 55 -9.93 0.50 3.60
CA GLU A 55 -10.28 1.61 4.48
C GLU A 55 -11.76 2.00 4.35
N LYS A 56 -12.26 2.14 3.12
CA LYS A 56 -13.66 2.46 2.86
C LYS A 56 -14.60 1.39 3.42
N SER A 57 -14.23 0.12 3.28
CA SER A 57 -15.01 -1.01 3.81
C SER A 57 -15.08 -0.96 5.34
N ILE A 58 -13.93 -0.74 6.00
CA ILE A 58 -13.84 -0.61 7.45
C ILE A 58 -14.63 0.61 7.93
N ARG A 59 -14.51 1.77 7.28
CA ARG A 59 -15.30 2.96 7.62
C ARG A 59 -16.80 2.70 7.53
N LYS A 60 -17.27 2.04 6.46
CA LYS A 60 -18.68 1.68 6.32
C LYS A 60 -19.14 0.79 7.48
N LYS A 61 -18.34 -0.21 7.86
CA LYS A 61 -18.64 -1.08 9.00
C LYS A 61 -18.65 -0.30 10.31
N ALA A 62 -17.65 0.54 10.53
CA ALA A 62 -17.50 1.32 11.75
C ALA A 62 -18.65 2.32 11.93
N ARG A 63 -19.10 3.01 10.87
CA ARG A 63 -20.32 3.84 10.89
C ARG A 63 -21.55 3.06 11.34
N GLY A 64 -21.73 1.84 10.82
CA GLY A 64 -22.85 0.98 11.21
C GLY A 64 -22.77 0.47 12.66
N LEU A 65 -21.57 0.39 13.25
CA LEU A 65 -21.37 -0.07 14.63
C LEU A 65 -21.38 1.06 15.66
N LEU A 66 -20.83 2.23 15.30
CA LEU A 66 -20.56 3.34 16.22
C LEU A 66 -21.47 4.56 16.01
N GLY A 67 -22.25 4.61 14.93
CA GLY A 67 -23.06 5.76 14.54
C GLY A 67 -22.32 6.75 13.63
N GLU A 68 -23.07 7.55 12.87
CA GLU A 68 -22.50 8.48 11.87
C GLU A 68 -21.74 9.66 12.49
N THR A 69 -22.09 10.06 13.71
CA THR A 69 -21.51 11.20 14.45
C THR A 69 -20.05 10.99 14.86
N VAL A 70 -19.50 9.78 14.72
CA VAL A 70 -18.12 9.44 15.10
C VAL A 70 -17.11 9.74 13.97
N PHE A 71 -17.59 10.08 12.77
CA PHE A 71 -16.75 10.26 11.58
C PHE A 71 -16.98 11.60 10.86
N GLU A 72 -17.52 12.59 11.56
CA GLU A 72 -17.52 13.99 11.11
C GLU A 72 -16.12 14.57 11.36
N GLU A 73 -15.42 14.92 10.27
CA GLU A 73 -14.29 15.87 10.27
C GLU A 73 -14.79 17.20 9.70
#